data_AF-A0A2C6LGZ5-F1
#
_entry.id   AF-A0A2C6LGZ5-F1
#
_cell.length_a   1.000
_cell.length_b   1.000
_cell.length_c   1.000
_cell.angle_alpha   90.00
_cell.angle_beta   90.00
_cell.angle_gamma   90.00
#
_symmetry.space_group_name_H-M   'P 1'
#
loop_
_entity.id
_entity.type
_entity.pdbx_description
1 polymer ?
#
loop_
_entity_poly.entity_id
_entity_poly.type
_entity_poly.pdbx_seq_one_letter_code
_entity_poly.pdbx_strand_id
1 'polypeptide(L)'
;MDRRFTYNCREELEGHVSCAKVFLEQHARFGVPYAPGARGESDPCRLTRAHYMQCMQERKAQGLDGDKVALSMIQHSGPPKPCEMALTIHGTCVANELERSQRLGEKYWTQGGEDKCLPTRSSYEQCIFRWMRGDTDSRHDGQLSADLERNVGHLQVRLPNK
;
A
#
# COMPACT_ATOMS: atom_id res chain seq x y z
N MET A 1 9.94 -21.36 -19.23
CA MET A 1 10.29 -21.53 -17.81
C MET A 1 9.00 -21.68 -17.05
N ASP A 2 8.63 -22.90 -16.68
CA ASP A 2 7.44 -23.14 -15.88
C ASP A 2 7.64 -22.58 -14.47
N ARG A 3 6.96 -21.47 -14.17
CA ARG A 3 6.69 -21.10 -12.78
C ARG A 3 5.77 -22.18 -12.22
N ARG A 4 6.34 -23.12 -11.47
CA ARG A 4 5.56 -23.92 -10.53
C ARG A 4 4.85 -22.91 -9.63
N PHE A 5 3.54 -22.75 -9.78
CA PHE A 5 2.74 -21.98 -8.84
C PHE A 5 3.02 -22.55 -7.45
N THR A 6 3.61 -21.75 -6.58
CA THR A 6 3.73 -22.13 -5.18
C THR A 6 2.31 -22.12 -4.63
N TYR A 7 1.84 -23.27 -4.11
CA TYR A 7 0.53 -23.40 -3.44
C TYR A 7 0.38 -22.45 -2.22
N ASN A 8 1.46 -21.76 -1.88
CA ASN A 8 1.58 -20.70 -0.91
C ASN A 8 1.16 -19.33 -1.51
N CYS A 9 -0.15 -19.08 -1.63
CA CYS A 9 -0.67 -17.76 -2.05
C CYS A 9 -0.26 -16.59 -1.15
N ARG A 10 0.44 -16.86 -0.04
CA ARG A 10 1.09 -15.86 0.80
C ARG A 10 2.21 -15.11 0.09
N GLU A 11 2.98 -15.77 -0.76
CA GLU A 11 4.03 -15.12 -1.54
C GLU A 11 3.44 -14.09 -2.51
N GLU A 12 2.32 -14.42 -3.15
CA GLU A 12 1.61 -13.48 -4.04
C GLU A 12 0.91 -12.35 -3.26
N LEU A 13 0.40 -12.62 -2.05
CA LEU A 13 -0.12 -11.58 -1.14
C LEU A 13 1.00 -10.63 -0.67
N GLU A 14 2.13 -11.17 -0.25
CA GLU A 14 3.35 -10.42 0.13
C GLU A 14 3.84 -9.57 -1.05
N GLY A 15 3.87 -10.13 -2.27
CA GLY A 15 4.21 -9.43 -3.50
C GLY A 15 3.26 -8.27 -3.83
N HIS A 16 1.95 -8.45 -3.62
CA HIS A 16 0.97 -7.38 -3.81
C HIS A 16 1.10 -6.27 -2.76
N VAL A 17 1.25 -6.63 -1.48
CA VAL A 17 1.46 -5.66 -0.39
C VAL A 17 2.76 -4.88 -0.59
N SER A 18 3.84 -5.55 -0.99
CA SER A 18 5.12 -4.92 -1.33
C SER A 18 4.98 -3.90 -2.45
N CYS A 19 4.28 -4.26 -3.54
CA CYS A 19 3.94 -3.32 -4.61
C CYS A 19 3.18 -2.09 -4.09
N ALA A 20 2.14 -2.31 -3.27
CA ALA A 20 1.33 -1.23 -2.71
C ALA A 20 2.15 -0.29 -1.80
N LYS A 21 3.06 -0.83 -0.97
CA LYS A 21 3.99 -0.04 -0.15
C LYS A 21 4.93 0.81 -1.02
N VAL A 22 5.53 0.24 -2.07
CA VAL A 22 6.47 0.94 -2.96
C VAL A 22 5.79 2.08 -3.72
N PHE A 23 4.61 1.84 -4.30
CA PHE A 23 3.90 2.90 -5.03
C PHE A 23 3.33 3.98 -4.10
N LEU A 24 3.01 3.66 -2.84
CA LEU A 24 2.67 4.68 -1.85
C LEU A 24 3.88 5.52 -1.44
N GLU A 25 5.07 4.92 -1.26
CA GLU A 25 6.32 5.66 -1.01
C GLU A 25 6.68 6.59 -2.18
N GLN A 26 6.48 6.13 -3.42
CA GLN A 26 6.68 6.95 -4.63
C GLN A 26 5.63 8.07 -4.75
N HIS A 27 4.37 7.80 -4.42
CA HIS A 27 3.32 8.81 -4.37
C HIS A 27 3.65 9.89 -3.34
N ALA A 28 3.97 9.48 -2.11
CA ALA A 28 4.24 10.38 -0.99
C ALA A 28 5.42 11.33 -1.24
N ARG A 29 6.42 10.90 -2.02
CA ARG A 29 7.64 11.69 -2.30
C ARG A 29 7.68 12.40 -3.67
N PHE A 30 7.02 11.84 -4.69
CA PHE A 30 7.23 12.23 -6.09
C PHE A 30 5.94 12.46 -6.89
N GLY A 31 4.76 12.33 -6.28
CA GLY A 31 3.48 12.56 -6.97
C GLY A 31 3.09 11.50 -7.99
N VAL A 32 3.77 10.34 -8.00
CA VAL A 32 3.37 9.18 -8.82
C VAL A 32 1.92 8.80 -8.48
N PRO A 33 1.03 8.57 -9.47
CA PRO A 33 -0.37 8.23 -9.20
C PRO A 33 -0.52 6.95 -8.35
N TYR A 34 -1.14 7.08 -7.18
CA TYR A 34 -1.49 5.95 -6.32
C TYR A 34 -2.97 5.59 -6.48
N ALA A 35 -3.27 4.79 -7.51
CA ALA A 35 -4.60 4.24 -7.73
C ALA A 35 -4.62 2.69 -7.78
N PRO A 36 -4.00 1.99 -6.81
CA PRO A 36 -4.11 0.54 -6.74
C PRO A 36 -5.57 0.13 -6.63
N GLY A 37 -6.00 -0.90 -7.37
CA GLY A 37 -7.41 -1.22 -7.50
C GLY A 37 -8.14 -0.51 -8.66
N ALA A 38 -7.58 0.51 -9.30
CA ALA A 38 -8.22 1.13 -10.47
C ALA A 38 -8.49 0.14 -11.63
N ARG A 39 -9.41 0.53 -12.52
CA ARG A 39 -9.63 -0.19 -13.78
C ARG A 39 -8.55 0.20 -14.79
N GLY A 40 -8.18 -0.74 -15.65
CA GLY A 40 -7.23 -0.47 -16.75
C GLY A 40 -5.78 -0.44 -16.27
N GLU A 41 -5.02 0.56 -16.73
CA GLU A 41 -3.57 0.68 -16.52
C GLU A 41 -3.18 1.58 -15.35
N SER A 42 -4.13 2.34 -14.79
CA SER A 42 -3.91 3.23 -13.64
C SER A 42 -3.65 2.49 -12.32
N ASP A 43 -3.77 1.15 -12.31
CA ASP A 43 -3.46 0.30 -11.17
C ASP A 43 -2.05 -0.30 -11.32
N PRO A 44 -1.03 0.29 -10.67
CA PRO A 44 0.35 -0.19 -10.80
C PRO A 44 0.56 -1.59 -10.22
N CYS A 45 -0.36 -2.07 -9.36
CA CYS A 45 -0.30 -3.37 -8.72
C CYS A 45 -1.33 -4.37 -9.29
N ARG A 46 -1.84 -4.11 -10.50
CA ARG A 46 -2.80 -4.98 -11.22
C ARG A 46 -2.29 -6.42 -11.36
N LEU A 47 -1.02 -6.60 -11.71
CA LEU A 47 -0.43 -7.92 -11.98
C LEU A 47 -0.27 -8.74 -10.69
N THR A 48 0.33 -8.16 -9.64
CA THR A 48 0.49 -8.83 -8.34
C THR A 48 -0.86 -9.16 -7.70
N ARG A 49 -1.87 -8.28 -7.86
CA ARG A 49 -3.24 -8.58 -7.46
C ARG A 49 -3.82 -9.78 -8.21
N ALA A 50 -3.61 -9.83 -9.53
CA ALA A 50 -4.13 -10.89 -10.38
C ALA A 50 -3.52 -12.26 -10.01
N HIS A 51 -2.21 -12.31 -9.71
CA HIS A 51 -1.57 -13.56 -9.28
C HIS A 51 -2.15 -14.09 -7.96
N TYR A 52 -2.34 -13.23 -6.94
CA TYR A 52 -2.96 -13.63 -5.68
C TYR A 52 -4.38 -14.17 -5.90
N MET A 53 -5.19 -13.46 -6.68
CA MET A 53 -6.56 -13.87 -7.01
C MET A 53 -6.59 -15.20 -7.78
N GLN A 54 -5.69 -15.40 -8.74
CA GLN A 54 -5.54 -16.65 -9.48
C GLN A 54 -5.14 -17.80 -8.55
N CYS A 55 -4.11 -17.61 -7.71
CA CYS A 55 -3.64 -18.62 -6.77
C CYS A 55 -4.78 -19.06 -5.81
N MET A 56 -5.56 -18.11 -5.30
CA MET A 56 -6.72 -18.41 -4.46
C MET A 56 -7.85 -19.12 -5.23
N GLN A 57 -8.05 -18.81 -6.50
CA GLN A 57 -9.00 -19.52 -7.36
C GLN A 57 -8.56 -20.98 -7.62
N GLU A 58 -7.27 -21.21 -7.83
CA GLU A 58 -6.68 -22.54 -7.99
C GLU A 58 -6.76 -23.36 -6.70
N ARG A 59 -6.43 -22.77 -5.54
CA ARG A 59 -6.65 -23.39 -4.22
C ARG A 59 -8.11 -23.78 -4.00
N LYS A 60 -9.05 -22.91 -4.37
CA LYS A 60 -10.49 -23.19 -4.26
C LYS A 60 -10.92 -24.37 -5.14
N ALA A 61 -10.44 -24.44 -6.37
CA ALA A 61 -10.68 -25.57 -7.26
C ALA A 61 -10.12 -26.90 -6.72
N GLN A 62 -9.09 -26.84 -5.86
CA GLN A 62 -8.48 -27.99 -5.18
C GLN A 62 -9.11 -28.29 -3.79
N GLY A 63 -10.12 -27.54 -3.36
CA GLY A 63 -10.77 -27.72 -2.05
C GLY A 63 -9.99 -27.16 -0.85
N LEU A 64 -8.98 -26.32 -1.09
CA LEU A 64 -8.08 -25.76 -0.06
C LEU A 64 -8.49 -24.33 0.37
N ASP A 65 -9.78 -23.99 0.31
CA ASP A 65 -10.38 -22.64 0.54
C ASP A 65 -10.49 -22.26 2.05
N GLY A 66 -9.78 -22.97 2.96
CA GLY A 66 -9.95 -22.84 4.42
C GLY A 66 -8.87 -22.07 5.20
N ASP A 67 -7.65 -21.91 4.67
CA ASP A 67 -6.55 -21.28 5.41
C ASP A 67 -6.52 -19.76 5.22
N LYS A 68 -6.34 -19.00 6.32
CA LYS A 68 -5.98 -17.58 6.23
C LYS A 68 -4.56 -17.43 5.70
N VAL A 69 -4.34 -16.46 4.83
CA VAL A 69 -3.03 -16.15 4.25
C VAL A 69 -2.31 -15.16 5.18
N ALA A 70 -2.02 -15.60 6.40
CA ALA A 70 -1.47 -14.75 7.45
C ALA A 70 -0.08 -14.21 7.06
N LEU A 71 -0.01 -12.90 6.81
CA LEU A 71 1.25 -12.19 6.63
C LEU A 71 2.08 -12.22 7.91
N SER A 72 3.33 -12.68 7.80
CA SER A 72 4.31 -12.40 8.85
C SER A 72 4.74 -10.94 8.74
N MET A 73 4.86 -10.26 9.87
CA MET A 73 5.66 -9.04 9.92
C MET A 73 7.12 -9.40 9.59
N ILE A 74 7.65 -8.85 8.51
CA ILE A 74 9.06 -9.00 8.16
C ILE A 74 9.88 -8.16 9.14
N GLN A 75 10.62 -8.82 10.02
CA GLN A 75 11.61 -8.16 10.86
C GLN A 75 12.77 -7.68 9.98
N HIS A 76 12.84 -6.37 9.74
CA HIS A 76 13.94 -5.77 8.99
C HIS A 76 15.13 -5.56 9.93
N SER A 77 16.29 -6.08 9.56
CA SER A 77 17.55 -5.91 10.30
C SER A 77 18.19 -4.55 9.99
N GLY A 78 17.81 -3.53 10.77
CA GLY A 78 18.38 -2.18 10.71
C GLY A 78 17.56 -1.16 11.50
N PRO A 79 18.04 0.08 11.65
CA PRO A 79 17.20 1.17 12.15
C PRO A 79 15.99 1.34 11.22
N PRO A 80 14.77 1.49 11.75
CA PRO A 80 13.57 1.61 10.92
C PRO A 80 13.66 2.85 10.03
N LYS A 81 13.26 2.71 8.76
CA LYS A 81 13.14 3.85 7.85
C LYS A 81 12.13 4.88 8.40
N PRO A 82 12.27 6.17 8.03
CA PRO A 82 11.24 7.16 8.29
C PRO A 82 9.86 6.65 7.88
N CYS A 83 8.90 6.73 8.79
CA CYS A 83 7.51 6.33 8.57
C CYS A 83 7.25 4.83 8.27
N GLU A 84 8.23 3.94 8.48
CA GLU A 84 8.08 2.49 8.21
C GLU A 84 6.91 1.85 8.98
N MET A 85 6.64 2.31 10.21
CA MET A 85 5.49 1.85 11.00
C MET A 85 4.15 2.19 10.31
N ALA A 86 3.98 3.43 9.84
CA ALA A 86 2.78 3.85 9.13
C ALA A 86 2.63 3.12 7.78
N LEU A 87 3.75 2.90 7.07
CA LEU A 87 3.77 2.13 5.83
C LEU A 87 3.44 0.64 6.05
N THR A 88 3.84 0.08 7.19
CA THR A 88 3.51 -1.30 7.61
C THR A 88 2.03 -1.42 7.96
N ILE A 89 1.46 -0.47 8.71
CA ILE A 89 0.02 -0.41 9.01
C ILE A 89 -0.81 -0.33 7.72
N HIS A 90 -0.36 0.47 6.74
CA HIS A 90 -1.00 0.53 5.43
C HIS A 90 -0.92 -0.81 4.69
N GLY A 91 0.25 -1.46 4.67
CA GLY A 91 0.42 -2.79 4.08
C GLY A 91 -0.48 -3.87 4.70
N THR A 92 -0.73 -3.82 6.02
CA THR A 92 -1.70 -4.70 6.67
C THR A 92 -3.14 -4.42 6.20
N CYS A 93 -3.51 -3.15 5.98
CA CYS A 93 -4.83 -2.80 5.45
C CYS A 93 -5.03 -3.31 4.02
N VAL A 94 -4.03 -3.10 3.14
CA VAL A 94 -3.99 -3.63 1.76
C VAL A 94 -4.27 -5.13 1.71
N ALA A 95 -3.61 -5.89 2.59
CA ALA A 95 -3.73 -7.33 2.68
C ALA A 95 -5.14 -7.78 3.10
N ASN A 96 -5.62 -7.23 4.21
CA ASN A 96 -6.92 -7.55 4.78
C ASN A 96 -8.04 -7.30 3.78
N GLU A 97 -7.99 -6.18 3.03
CA GLU A 97 -8.98 -5.89 2.00
C GLU A 97 -8.84 -6.79 0.76
N LEU A 98 -7.64 -7.23 0.40
CA LEU A 98 -7.48 -8.18 -0.71
C LEU A 98 -8.03 -9.57 -0.37
N GLU A 99 -7.68 -10.10 0.82
CA GLU A 99 -8.24 -11.36 1.34
C GLU A 99 -9.77 -11.27 1.48
N ARG A 100 -10.29 -10.17 2.03
CA ARG A 100 -11.73 -9.93 2.21
C ARG A 100 -12.45 -9.86 0.85
N SER A 101 -11.85 -9.21 -0.14
CA SER A 101 -12.41 -9.11 -1.50
C SER A 101 -12.46 -10.46 -2.20
N GLN A 102 -11.41 -11.28 -2.08
CA GLN A 102 -11.42 -12.66 -2.58
C GLN A 102 -12.52 -13.48 -1.93
N ARG A 103 -12.59 -13.48 -0.59
CA ARG A 103 -13.49 -14.37 0.16
C ARG A 103 -14.97 -14.04 -0.05
N LEU A 104 -15.29 -12.75 -0.15
CA LEU A 104 -16.67 -12.26 -0.27
C LEU A 104 -17.12 -12.04 -1.72
N GLY A 105 -16.23 -12.21 -2.71
CA GLY A 105 -16.50 -11.81 -4.10
C GLY A 105 -16.70 -10.29 -4.26
N GLU A 106 -16.18 -9.50 -3.33
CA GLU A 106 -16.34 -8.06 -3.30
C GLU A 106 -15.35 -7.35 -4.23
N LYS A 107 -15.72 -6.11 -4.60
CA LYS A 107 -14.81 -5.16 -5.23
C LYS A 107 -13.60 -4.90 -4.32
N TYR A 108 -12.41 -5.10 -4.88
CA TYR A 108 -11.17 -4.69 -4.23
C TYR A 108 -11.17 -3.18 -3.94
N TRP A 109 -10.52 -2.76 -2.85
CA TRP A 109 -10.64 -1.47 -2.11
C TRP A 109 -10.86 -0.12 -2.84
N THR A 110 -10.71 -0.02 -4.16
CA THR A 110 -11.02 1.18 -4.97
C THR A 110 -11.81 0.89 -6.26
N GLN A 111 -12.24 -0.36 -6.50
CA GLN A 111 -12.96 -0.82 -7.70
C GLN A 111 -14.43 -0.36 -7.76
N GLY A 112 -14.65 0.96 -7.69
CA GLY A 112 -15.96 1.59 -7.76
C GLY A 112 -16.60 1.74 -6.39
N GLY A 113 -15.93 2.48 -5.52
CA GLY A 113 -16.30 2.87 -4.16
C GLY A 113 -15.22 3.76 -3.52
N GLU A 114 -15.38 4.06 -2.24
CA GLU A 114 -14.39 4.78 -1.43
C GLU A 114 -13.13 3.93 -1.19
N ASP A 115 -11.97 4.60 -1.00
CA ASP A 115 -10.73 3.94 -0.60
C ASP A 115 -10.82 3.47 0.86
N LYS A 116 -11.00 2.15 1.03
CA LYS A 116 -11.18 1.50 2.34
C LYS A 116 -9.97 1.63 3.29
N CYS A 117 -8.79 2.01 2.78
CA CYS A 117 -7.58 2.22 3.57
C CYS A 117 -7.09 3.67 3.56
N LEU A 118 -7.91 4.62 3.08
CA LEU A 118 -7.66 6.06 3.14
C LEU A 118 -7.12 6.54 4.51
N PRO A 119 -7.59 6.05 5.68
CA PRO A 119 -7.02 6.47 6.97
C PRO A 119 -5.55 6.07 7.15
N THR A 120 -5.19 4.86 6.74
CA THR A 120 -3.80 4.35 6.86
C THR A 120 -2.88 4.97 5.80
N ARG A 121 -3.41 5.24 4.59
CA ARG A 121 -2.70 6.02 3.56
C ARG A 121 -2.40 7.43 4.08
N SER A 122 -3.44 8.14 4.51
CA SER A 122 -3.33 9.51 5.05
C SER A 122 -2.33 9.61 6.20
N SER A 123 -2.27 8.60 7.07
CA SER A 123 -1.30 8.52 8.17
C SER A 123 0.14 8.44 7.67
N TYR A 124 0.42 7.64 6.64
CA TYR A 124 1.75 7.57 6.02
C TYR A 124 2.11 8.87 5.27
N GLU A 125 1.18 9.41 4.48
CA GLU A 125 1.36 10.68 3.75
C GLU A 125 1.67 11.84 4.72
N GLN A 126 0.93 11.95 5.83
CA GLN A 126 1.19 12.94 6.89
C GLN A 126 2.57 12.76 7.53
N CYS A 127 2.99 11.53 7.77
CA CYS A 127 4.30 11.24 8.36
C CYS A 127 5.43 11.64 7.40
N ILE A 128 5.33 11.26 6.12
CA ILE A 128 6.33 11.61 5.10
C ILE A 128 6.38 13.12 4.90
N PHE A 129 5.24 13.82 4.86
CA PHE A 129 5.20 15.28 4.79
C PHE A 129 5.96 15.95 5.95
N ARG A 130 5.67 15.57 7.21
CA ARG A 130 6.36 16.11 8.40
C ARG A 130 7.86 15.79 8.41
N TRP A 131 8.23 14.58 7.98
CA TRP A 131 9.63 14.18 7.89
C TRP A 131 10.38 15.00 6.81
N MET A 132 9.78 15.21 5.64
CA MET A 132 10.37 16.04 4.58
C MET A 132 10.44 17.54 4.93
N ARG A 133 9.58 18.03 5.84
CA ARG A 133 9.69 19.38 6.42
C ARG A 133 10.89 19.56 7.35
N GLY A 134 11.47 18.48 7.86
CA GLY A 134 12.40 18.55 8.98
C GLY A 134 11.73 18.84 10.33
N ASP A 135 10.41 18.66 10.45
CA ASP A 135 9.66 18.86 11.71
C ASP A 135 10.14 17.90 12.84
N THR A 136 11.06 16.98 12.54
CA THR A 136 11.63 16.02 13.49
C THR A 136 12.81 16.53 14.32
N ASP A 137 13.47 17.64 13.97
CA ASP A 137 14.40 18.34 14.90
C ASP A 137 14.82 19.76 14.45
N SER A 138 14.51 20.76 15.28
CA SER A 138 15.19 22.06 15.47
C SER A 138 15.66 22.94 14.28
N ARG A 139 14.91 24.04 14.02
CA ARG A 139 15.29 25.32 13.34
C ARG A 139 15.64 25.28 11.81
N HIS A 140 15.40 26.42 11.14
CA HIS A 140 15.49 26.66 9.67
C HIS A 140 14.41 25.93 8.83
N ASP A 141 13.92 26.43 7.69
CA ASP A 141 13.98 27.79 7.11
C ASP A 141 12.75 28.08 6.24
N GLY A 142 12.43 29.36 5.99
CA GLY A 142 11.26 29.78 5.22
C GLY A 142 11.27 29.36 3.73
N GLN A 143 12.44 28.98 3.21
CA GLN A 143 12.63 28.66 1.79
C GLN A 143 12.14 27.25 1.40
N LEU A 144 12.19 26.27 2.32
CA LEU A 144 11.79 24.88 2.02
C LEU A 144 10.28 24.71 1.77
N SER A 145 9.45 25.64 2.28
CA SER A 145 7.99 25.49 2.23
C SER A 145 7.45 25.44 0.80
N ALA A 146 7.96 26.28 -0.11
CA ALA A 146 7.39 26.46 -1.44
C ALA A 146 7.61 25.27 -2.39
N ASP A 147 8.81 24.69 -2.39
CA ASP A 147 9.10 23.50 -3.20
C ASP A 147 8.48 22.24 -2.58
N LEU A 148 8.38 22.17 -1.25
CA LEU A 148 7.66 21.09 -0.58
C LEU A 148 6.16 21.15 -0.88
N GLU A 149 5.50 22.31 -0.74
CA GLU A 149 4.09 22.51 -1.07
C GLU A 149 3.79 22.14 -2.53
N ARG A 150 4.69 22.48 -3.46
CA ARG A 150 4.60 22.05 -4.87
C ARG A 150 4.69 20.53 -5.04
N ASN A 151 5.57 19.88 -4.27
CA ASN A 151 5.84 18.44 -4.34
C ASN A 151 4.92 17.58 -3.44
N VAL A 152 3.95 18.17 -2.73
CA VAL A 152 2.99 17.43 -1.88
C VAL A 152 1.54 17.89 -2.03
N GLY A 153 1.25 18.88 -2.88
CA GLY A 153 -0.12 19.33 -3.17
C GLY A 153 -1.02 18.26 -3.82
N HIS A 154 -0.45 17.13 -4.24
CA HIS A 154 -1.19 15.95 -4.71
C HIS A 154 -1.60 14.98 -3.60
N LEU A 155 -1.06 15.10 -2.38
CA LEU A 155 -1.42 14.24 -1.25
C LEU A 155 -2.85 14.56 -0.82
N GLN A 156 -3.62 13.56 -0.41
CA GLN A 156 -5.01 13.77 0.01
C GLN A 156 -5.12 14.31 1.45
N VAL A 157 -3.98 14.68 2.03
CA VAL A 157 -3.84 15.22 3.37
C VAL A 157 -4.43 16.63 3.43
N ARG A 158 -5.65 16.74 3.94
CA ARG A 158 -6.07 17.98 4.61
C ARG A 158 -5.17 18.17 5.83
N LEU A 159 -4.17 19.04 5.70
CA LEU A 159 -3.46 19.55 6.86
C LEU A 159 -4.49 20.21 7.78
N PRO A 160 -4.46 19.98 9.10
CA PRO A 160 -5.22 20.81 10.01
C PRO A 160 -4.73 22.25 9.82
N ASN A 161 -5.65 23.15 9.45
CA ASN A 161 -5.34 24.57 9.37
C ASN A 161 -4.81 25.07 10.73
N LYS A 162 -3.94 26.09 10.66
CA LYS A 162 -3.36 26.79 11.81
C LYS A 162 -4.40 27.16 12.87
#